data_AF-A0A1V0U2T8-F1
#
_entry.id   AF-A0A1V0U2T8-F1
#
_cell.length_a   1.000
_cell.length_b   1.000
_cell.length_c   1.000
_cell.angle_alpha   90.00
_cell.angle_beta   90.00
_cell.angle_gamma   90.00
#
_symmetry.space_group_name_H-M   'P 1'
#
loop_
_entity.id
_entity.type
_entity.pdbx_description
1 polymer ?
#
loop_
_entity_poly.entity_id
_entity_poly.type
_entity_poly.pdbx_seq_one_letter_code
_entity_poly.pdbx_strand_id
1 'polypeptide(L)' 'MLLPYVLFLAVLPLVNRVTPTVLGLPFLFFWMLVATLATPLAVALARRGDRGRGRR' A
#
# COMPACT_ATOMS: atom_id res chain seq x y z
N MET A 1 2.91 23.88 -19.13
CA MET A 1 2.60 22.54 -19.70
C MET A 1 3.73 21.52 -19.54
N LEU A 2 4.95 21.93 -19.16
CA LEU A 2 6.07 20.99 -18.95
C LEU A 2 6.10 20.36 -17.55
N LEU A 3 5.36 20.91 -16.59
CA LEU A 3 5.28 20.43 -15.21
C LEU A 3 5.00 18.91 -15.09
N PRO A 4 3.98 18.33 -15.78
CA PRO A 4 3.75 16.88 -15.71
C PRO A 4 4.92 16.07 -16.26
N TYR A 5 5.59 16.54 -17.31
CA TYR A 5 6.73 15.83 -17.93
C TYR A 5 7.95 15.82 -17.02
N VAL A 6 8.29 16.96 -16.41
CA VAL A 6 9.43 17.07 -15.49
C VAL A 6 9.19 16.24 -14.23
N LEU A 7 7.97 16.27 -13.69
CA LEU A 7 7.58 15.42 -12.56
C LEU A 7 7.71 13.93 -12.90
N PHE A 8 7.24 13.52 -14.09
CA PHE A 8 7.31 12.13 -14.52
C PHE A 8 8.76 11.66 -14.66
N LEU A 9 9.62 12.47 -15.28
CA LEU A 9 11.05 12.18 -15.44
C LEU A 9 11.80 12.14 -14.10
N ALA A 10 11.44 13.01 -13.15
CA ALA A 10 12.05 13.03 -11.82
C ALA A 10 11.64 11.82 -10.96
N VAL A 11 10.39 11.35 -11.11
CA VAL A 11 9.88 10.18 -10.39
C VAL A 11 10.36 8.87 -11.03
N LEU A 12 10.60 8.86 -12.34
CA LEU A 12 11.04 7.68 -13.11
C LEU A 12 12.22 6.92 -12.46
N PRO A 13 13.36 7.54 -12.10
CA PRO A 13 14.47 6.82 -11.47
C PRO A 13 14.18 6.38 -10.03
N LEU A 14 13.18 6.98 -9.38
CA LEU A 14 12.76 6.59 -8.03
C LEU A 14 11.95 5.29 -8.04
N VAL A 15 11.11 5.12 -9.07
CA VAL A 15 10.31 3.90 -9.27
C VAL A 15 11.05 2.84 -10.09
N ASN A 16 11.86 3.25 -11.08
CA ASN A 16 12.62 2.40 -11.97
C ASN A 16 13.99 2.05 -11.37
N ARG A 17 14.01 1.54 -10.14
CA ARG A 17 15.21 0.96 -9.56
C ARG A 17 15.31 -0.51 -9.98
N VAL A 18 16.48 -0.93 -10.45
CA VAL A 18 16.78 -2.31 -10.94
C VAL A 18 16.44 -3.38 -9.89
N THR A 19 16.42 -3.02 -8.61
CA THR A 19 15.87 -3.81 -7.51
C THR A 19 14.91 -2.92 -6.71
N PRO A 20 13.61 -2.91 -7.03
CA PRO A 20 12.65 -2.09 -6.30
C PRO A 20 12.53 -2.69 -4.90
N THR A 21 13.03 -1.97 -3.90
CA THR A 21 12.99 -2.38 -2.50
C THR A 21 12.30 -1.30 -1.66
N VAL A 22 11.41 -1.71 -0.77
CA VAL A 22 10.68 -0.84 0.16
C VAL A 22 11.09 -1.25 1.57
N LEU A 23 11.68 -0.34 2.34
CA LEU A 23 12.19 -0.62 3.70
C LEU A 23 13.17 -1.82 3.78
N GLY A 24 13.93 -2.06 2.71
CA GLY A 24 14.86 -3.20 2.62
C GLY A 24 14.22 -4.53 2.16
N LEU A 25 12.90 -4.56 1.95
CA LEU A 25 12.18 -5.73 1.41
C LEU A 25 11.99 -5.60 -0.10
N PRO A 26 12.02 -6.70 -0.88
CA PRO A 26 11.63 -6.67 -2.28
C PRO A 26 10.21 -6.11 -2.44
N PHE A 27 9.98 -5.28 -3.45
CA PHE A 27 8.73 -4.56 -3.66
C PHE A 27 7.50 -5.46 -3.62
N LEU A 28 7.51 -6.57 -4.37
CA LEU A 28 6.40 -7.53 -4.37
C LEU A 28 6.17 -8.16 -3.00
N PHE A 29 7.24 -8.47 -2.27
CA PHE A 29 7.16 -9.02 -0.91
C PHE A 29 6.55 -8.02 0.07
N PHE A 30 6.95 -6.75 0.01
CA PHE A 30 6.39 -5.70 0.84
C PHE A 30 4.87 -5.58 0.65
N TRP A 31 4.41 -5.48 -0.60
CA TRP A 31 2.99 -5.39 -0.91
C TRP A 31 2.21 -6.65 -0.54
N MET A 32 2.80 -7.83 -0.74
CA MET A 32 2.20 -9.10 -0.32
C MET A 32 2.02 -9.14 1.20
N LEU A 33 3.06 -8.78 1.98
CA LEU A 33 2.98 -8.71 3.44
C LEU A 33 1.91 -7.72 3.90
N VAL A 34 1.86 -6.53 3.30
CA VAL A 34 0.82 -5.53 3.59
C VAL A 34 -0.56 -6.08 3.30
N ALA A 35 -0.79 -6.73 2.16
CA ALA A 35 -2.08 -7.32 1.80
C ALA A 35 -2.49 -8.46 2.75
N THR A 36 -1.54 -9.31 3.14
CA THR A 36 -1.75 -10.39 4.12
C THR A 36 -2.18 -9.85 5.47
N LEU A 37 -1.59 -8.74 5.94
CA LEU A 37 -1.98 -8.10 7.20
C LEU A 37 -3.26 -7.25 7.06
N ALA A 38 -3.49 -6.65 5.90
CA ALA A 38 -4.67 -5.84 5.63
C ALA A 38 -5.95 -6.67 5.72
N THR A 39 -5.93 -7.93 5.27
CA THR A 39 -7.10 -8.82 5.29
C THR A 39 -7.66 -9.04 6.71
N PRO A 40 -6.89 -9.56 7.69
CA PRO A 40 -7.39 -9.75 9.05
C PRO A 40 -7.70 -8.41 9.73
N LEU A 41 -6.97 -7.33 9.43
CA LEU A 41 -7.29 -5.99 9.96
C LEU A 41 -8.64 -5.49 9.46
N ALA A 42 -8.92 -5.61 8.17
CA ALA A 42 -10.20 -5.26 7.58
C ALA A 42 -11.34 -6.11 8.17
N VAL A 43 -11.15 -7.42 8.30
CA VAL A 43 -12.12 -8.32 8.95
C VAL A 43 -12.34 -7.95 10.42
N ALA A 44 -11.28 -7.63 11.16
CA ALA A 44 -11.38 -7.22 12.56
C ALA A 44 -12.12 -5.88 12.71
N LEU A 45 -11.86 -4.91 11.83
CA LEU A 45 -12.56 -3.63 11.79
C LEU A 45 -14.04 -3.81 11.44
N ALA A 46 -14.35 -4.62 10.43
CA ALA A 46 -15.73 -4.98 10.07
C ALA A 46 -16.46 -5.64 11.24
N ARG A 47 -15.82 -6.63 11.89
CA ARG A 47 -16.36 -7.33 13.07
C ARG A 47 -16.59 -6.39 14.27
N ARG A 48 -15.76 -5.36 14.44
CA ARG A 48 -15.95 -4.33 15.49
C ARG A 48 -17.12 -3.39 15.14
N GLY A 49 -17.23 -3.00 13.87
CA GLY A 49 -18.36 -2.20 13.37
C GLY A 49 -19.70 -2.91 13.53
N ASP A 50 -19.77 -4.20 13.19
CA ASP A 50 -21.00 -4.99 13.33
C ASP A 50 -21.42 -5.17 14.79
N ARG A 51 -20.47 -5.39 15.72
CA ARG A 51 -20.80 -5.45 17.16
C ARG A 51 -21.38 -4.14 17.69
N GLY A 52 -20.98 -2.99 17.14
CA GLY A 52 -21.52 -1.69 17.51
C GLY A 52 -22.94 -1.48 17.00
N ARG A 53 -23.31 -2.11 15.87
CA ARG A 53 -24.64 -1.99 15.24
C ARG A 53 -25.71 -2.91 15.83
N GLY A 54 -25.36 -4.08 16.35
CA GLY A 54 -26.32 -5.01 17.00
C GLY A 54 -26.80 -4.59 18.40
N ARG A 55 -26.55 -3.35 18.83
CA ARG A 55 -26.86 -2.82 20.16
C ARG A 55 -27.86 -1.66 20.14
N ARG A 56 -28.44 -1.37 18.97
CA ARG A 56 -29.56 -0.44 18.74
C ARG A 56 -30.72 -1.22 18.14
#